data_AF-A0A5K1AM02-F1
#
_entry.id   AF-A0A5K1AM02-F1
#
_cell.length_a   1.000
_cell.length_b   1.000
_cell.length_c   1.000
_cell.angle_alpha   90.00
_cell.angle_beta   90.00
_cell.angle_gamma   90.00
#
_symmetry.space_group_name_H-M   'P 1'
#
loop_
_entity.id
_entity.type
_entity.pdbx_description
1 polymer ?
#
loop_
_entity_poly.entity_id
_entity_poly.type
_entity_poly.pdbx_seq_one_letter_code
_entity_poly.pdbx_strand_id
1 'polypeptide(L)' 'SILCAGLYPNIAATEEGMTAVPCGSIQKSSFSSSAKDQLQWYDGEREVYIHPSSINANARGFQFPFLVFLEK' A
#
# COMPACT_ATOMS: atom_id res chain seq x y z
N SER A 1 14.79 3.03 -6.69
CA SER A 1 14.71 3.87 -5.47
C SER A 1 14.68 5.37 -5.75
N ILE A 2 14.35 5.85 -6.95
CA ILE A 2 14.41 7.29 -7.29
C ILE A 2 13.10 8.01 -6.95
N LEU A 3 11.95 7.42 -7.31
CA LEU A 3 10.64 8.01 -7.02
C LEU A 3 10.37 8.10 -5.50
N CYS A 4 10.75 7.09 -4.73
CA CYS A 4 10.56 7.10 -3.28
C CYS A 4 11.36 8.22 -2.60
N ALA A 5 12.54 8.59 -3.12
CA ALA A 5 13.33 9.67 -2.55
C ALA A 5 12.70 11.05 -2.78
N GLY A 6 12.05 11.25 -3.94
CA GLY A 6 11.37 12.50 -4.27
C GLY A 6 9.98 12.66 -3.65
N LEU A 7 9.33 11.55 -3.29
CA LEU A 7 7.98 11.54 -2.70
C LEU A 7 7.99 11.35 -1.19
N TYR A 8 9.12 10.99 -0.56
CA TYR A 8 9.22 10.92 0.90
C TYR A 8 8.93 12.30 1.52
N PRO A 9 8.11 12.40 2.59
CA PRO A 9 7.58 11.32 3.43
C PRO A 9 6.20 10.78 3.04
N ASN A 10 5.67 11.10 1.86
CA ASN A 10 4.33 10.69 1.41
C ASN A 10 4.29 9.20 1.07
N ILE A 11 4.06 8.38 2.09
CA ILE A 11 4.01 6.93 2.00
C ILE A 11 2.70 6.43 2.61
N ALA A 12 2.01 5.56 1.89
CA ALA A 12 0.92 4.77 2.42
C ALA A 12 1.39 3.32 2.62
N ALA A 13 1.06 2.72 3.76
CA ALA A 13 1.41 1.33 4.07
C ALA A 13 0.16 0.50 4.38
N THR A 14 0.21 -0.80 4.12
CA THR A 14 -0.82 -1.73 4.62
C THR A 14 -0.54 -2.08 6.09
N GLU A 15 -1.48 -2.75 6.75
CA GLU A 15 -1.30 -3.24 8.13
C GLU A 15 -0.01 -4.07 8.32
N GLU A 16 0.32 -4.91 7.32
CA GLU A 16 1.55 -5.72 7.26
C GLU A 16 2.83 -4.85 7.15
N GLY A 17 2.73 -3.68 6.54
CA GLY A 17 3.86 -2.74 6.36
C GLY A 17 4.05 -1.79 7.55
N MET A 18 3.03 -1.62 8.40
CA MET A 18 3.10 -0.83 9.63
C MET A 18 3.60 -1.65 10.82
N THR A 19 3.23 -2.93 10.89
CA THR A 19 3.85 -3.85 11.84
C THR A 19 5.29 -4.09 11.43
N ALA A 20 6.23 -4.01 12.37
CA ALA A 20 7.68 -4.14 12.12
C ALA A 20 8.10 -5.58 11.74
N VAL A 21 7.38 -6.20 10.81
CA VAL A 21 7.72 -7.47 10.19
C VAL A 21 8.89 -7.18 9.24
N PRO A 22 9.99 -7.94 9.33
CA PRO A 22 11.15 -7.73 8.47
C PRO A 22 10.72 -7.76 6.99
N CYS A 23 11.10 -6.72 6.23
CA CYS A 23 10.80 -6.57 4.79
C CYS A 23 11.24 -7.77 3.92
N GLY A 24 12.07 -8.67 4.47
CA GLY A 24 12.50 -9.92 3.82
C GLY A 24 11.58 -11.13 4.03
N SER A 25 10.56 -11.07 4.90
CA SER A 25 9.64 -12.19 5.18
C SER A 25 8.22 -11.97 4.67
N ILE A 26 8.03 -11.00 3.77
CA ILE A 26 6.74 -10.70 3.13
C ILE A 26 6.40 -11.88 2.23
N GLN A 27 5.79 -12.90 2.82
CA GLN A 27 5.17 -13.98 2.08
C GLN A 27 4.10 -13.34 1.20
N LYS A 28 4.01 -13.81 -0.05
CA LYS A 28 2.96 -13.40 -0.99
C LYS A 28 1.60 -13.57 -0.31
N SER A 29 1.06 -12.49 0.25
CA SER A 29 -0.23 -12.50 0.89
C SER A 29 -1.24 -12.86 -0.19
N SER A 30 -1.78 -14.05 -0.04
CA SER A 30 -2.74 -14.64 -0.96
C SER A 30 -4.08 -13.99 -0.65
N PHE A 31 -4.30 -12.78 -1.15
CA PHE A 31 -5.52 -12.03 -0.87
C PHE A 31 -6.72 -12.73 -1.50
N SER A 32 -7.62 -13.22 -0.64
CA SER A 32 -8.81 -13.95 -1.04
C SER A 32 -9.81 -13.04 -1.74
N SER A 33 -10.34 -13.53 -2.86
CA SER A 33 -11.24 -12.83 -3.76
C SER A 33 -12.64 -12.61 -3.17
N SER A 34 -12.84 -11.55 -2.39
CA SER A 34 -14.17 -11.01 -2.12
C SER A 34 -14.16 -9.50 -2.27
N ALA A 35 -15.16 -8.94 -2.95
CA ALA A 35 -15.27 -7.52 -3.26
C ALA A 35 -15.39 -6.58 -2.03
N LYS A 36 -15.29 -7.13 -0.81
CA LYS A 36 -15.21 -6.43 0.48
C LYS A 36 -13.81 -6.42 1.11
N ASP A 37 -12.84 -7.07 0.50
CA ASP A 37 -11.47 -7.23 1.03
C ASP A 37 -10.50 -6.29 0.30
N GLN A 38 -10.91 -5.03 0.13
CA GLN A 38 -10.07 -4.02 -0.52
C GLN A 38 -8.90 -3.73 0.42
N LEU A 39 -7.67 -3.85 -0.11
CA LEU A 39 -6.44 -3.54 0.62
C LEU A 39 -6.55 -2.17 1.30
N GLN A 40 -6.54 -2.19 2.64
CA GLN A 40 -6.58 -0.99 3.46
C GLN A 40 -5.19 -0.37 3.49
N TRP A 41 -5.12 0.89 3.08
CA TRP A 41 -3.89 1.68 3.07
C TRP A 41 -3.96 2.72 4.17
N TYR A 42 -2.81 3.01 4.76
CA TYR A 42 -2.69 3.93 5.87
C TYR A 42 -1.57 4.92 5.61
N ASP A 43 -1.91 6.20 5.69
CA ASP A 43 -0.96 7.31 5.74
C ASP A 43 -0.76 7.67 7.22
N GLY A 44 0.21 6.99 7.85
CA GLY A 44 0.38 6.99 9.30
C GLY A 44 -0.80 6.33 10.01
N GLU A 45 -1.56 7.08 10.79
CA GLU A 45 -2.74 6.57 11.52
C GLU A 45 -4.06 6.70 10.73
N ARG A 46 -4.03 7.35 9.56
CA ARG A 46 -5.24 7.64 8.78
C ARG A 46 -5.40 6.64 7.64
N GLU A 47 -6.56 5.99 7.58
CA GLU A 47 -6.93 5.16 6.44
C GLU A 47 -7.11 6.04 5.18
N VAL A 48 -6.57 5.57 4.07
CA VAL A 48 -6.61 6.21 2.75
C VAL A 48 -7.00 5.19 1.69
N TYR A 49 -7.63 5.68 0.62
CA TYR A 49 -8.03 4.86 -0.53
C TYR A 49 -7.37 5.37 -1.79
N ILE A 50 -7.05 4.45 -2.70
CA ILE A 50 -6.50 4.82 -4.01
C ILE A 50 -7.62 5.43 -4.85
N HIS A 51 -7.40 6.66 -5.34
CA HIS A 51 -8.36 7.35 -6.19
C HIS A 51 -8.67 6.54 -7.46
N PRO A 52 -9.94 6.44 -7.91
CA PRO A 52 -10.35 5.58 -9.03
C PRO A 52 -9.71 5.92 -10.39
N SER A 53 -9.18 7.13 -10.57
CA SER A 53 -8.43 7.50 -11.78
C SER A 53 -7.00 6.94 -11.82
N SER A 54 -6.50 6.43 -10.69
CA SER A 54 -5.19 5.80 -10.63
C SER A 54 -5.21 4.45 -11.33
N ILE A 55 -4.12 4.13 -12.03
CA ILE A 55 -3.90 2.79 -12.59
C ILE A 55 -3.91 1.70 -11.51
N ASN A 56 -3.64 2.06 -10.25
CA ASN A 56 -3.58 1.15 -9.11
C ASN A 56 -4.95 0.96 -8.43
N ALA A 57 -6.01 1.63 -8.88
CA ALA A 57 -7.33 1.61 -8.22
C ALA A 57 -8.00 0.23 -8.22
N ASN A 58 -7.70 -0.62 -9.21
CA ASN A 58 -8.23 -1.98 -9.33
C ASN A 58 -7.14 -3.04 -9.12
N ALA A 59 -6.00 -2.65 -8.56
CA ALA A 59 -4.95 -3.58 -8.20
C ALA A 59 -5.44 -4.46 -7.03
N ARG A 60 -5.35 -5.78 -7.20
CA ARG A 60 -5.84 -6.77 -6.22
C ARG A 60 -4.76 -7.29 -5.27
N GLY A 61 -3.53 -6.82 -5.45
CA GLY A 61 -2.37 -7.28 -4.68
C GLY A 61 -1.13 -6.48 -5.08
N PHE A 62 -0.33 -6.14 -4.09
CA PHE A 62 0.98 -5.52 -4.29
C PHE A 62 2.05 -6.45 -3.73
N GLN A 63 3.20 -6.49 -4.43
CA GLN A 63 4.35 -7.25 -3.95
C GLN A 63 4.96 -6.62 -2.69
N PHE A 64 4.79 -5.31 -2.53
CA PHE A 64 5.31 -4.55 -1.40
C PHE A 64 4.16 -3.92 -0.62
N PRO A 65 4.22 -3.90 0.72
CA PRO A 65 3.18 -3.37 1.60
C PRO A 65 3.29 -1.85 1.75
N PHE A 66 3.96 -1.17 0.81
CA PHE A 66 4.17 0.27 0.82
C PHE A 66 3.95 0.84 -0.57
N LEU A 67 3.34 2.01 -0.60
CA LEU A 67 3.08 2.85 -1.77
C LEU A 67 3.56 4.26 -1.49
N VAL A 68 4.05 4.94 -2.52
CA VAL A 68 4.36 6.37 -2.47
C VAL A 68 3.33 7.12 -3.30
N PHE A 69 2.94 8.31 -2.83
CA PHE A 69 1.95 9.13 -3.50
C PHE A 69 2.43 10.58 -3.62
N LEU A 70 1.93 11.29 -4.63
CA LEU A 70 2.23 12.70 -4.85
C LEU A 70 1.16 13.61 -4.22
N GLU A 71 -0.10 13.26 -4.42
CA GLU A 71 -1.28 14.04 -3.98
C GLU A 71 -2.26 13.09 -3.26
N LYS A 72 -3.00 13.64 -2.28
CA LYS A 72 -3.92 12.93 -1.39
C LYS A 72 -5.28 13.61 -1.36
#